data_AF-A0ABD1S570-F1
#
_entry.id   AF-A0ABD1S570-F1
#
_cell.length_a   1.000
_cell.length_b   1.000
_cell.length_c   1.000
_cell.angle_alpha   90.00
_cell.angle_beta   90.00
_cell.angle_gamma   90.00
#
_symmetry.space_group_name_H-M   'P 1'
#
loop_
_entity.id
_entity.type
_entity.pdbx_description
1 polymer ?
#
loop_
_entity_poly.entity_id
_entity_poly.type
_entity_poly.pdbx_seq_one_letter_code
_entity_poly.pdbx_strand_id
1 'polypeptide(L)'
;MRKEDLISDRELELMELPPNCWVIKVIRWPCFLLCNELQLALSQARALAEVLDRWAWLRICKNEYRRCAVIEAYDSIKYLLLEIIKYGTDEHSIATKFFMEVDYDIQNEKFTGAYKTAVLPQIHEQLISLIELLLMPKKEMGRVVDVLQALYELSIREFPKVKKPIAQLRQEGLAPLNPSTDAGLLFENAIQLPDAEDVFFYRQLRRLHTLLTSRDSMHNVPKNIEARRRIAFFSNLLFTKFPNLGKE
;
A
#
# COMPACT_ATOMS: atom_id res chain seq x y z
N MET A 1 -7.12 18.80 31.37
CA MET A 1 -7.66 18.47 30.03
C MET A 1 -9.18 18.49 30.10
N ARG A 2 -9.87 19.21 29.20
CA ARG A 2 -11.34 19.20 29.15
C ARG A 2 -11.79 17.90 28.45
N LYS A 3 -12.82 17.22 28.97
CA LYS A 3 -13.36 15.97 28.38
C LYS A 3 -13.88 16.16 26.94
N GLU A 4 -14.23 17.39 26.61
CA GLU A 4 -14.73 17.82 25.30
C GLU A 4 -13.64 17.87 24.21
N ASP A 5 -12.36 17.68 24.56
CA ASP A 5 -11.23 17.70 23.62
C ASP A 5 -10.60 16.31 23.42
N LEU A 6 -11.23 15.25 23.93
CA LEU A 6 -10.68 13.90 23.84
C LEU A 6 -10.72 13.40 22.40
N ILE A 7 -9.54 13.03 21.90
CA ILE A 7 -9.31 12.35 20.62
C ILE A 7 -8.87 10.93 20.98
N SER A 8 -9.46 9.92 20.34
CA SER A 8 -9.04 8.53 20.57
C SER A 8 -7.66 8.24 19.96
N ASP A 9 -6.93 7.25 20.49
CA ASP A 9 -5.62 6.86 19.96
C ASP A 9 -5.66 6.56 18.45
N ARG A 10 -6.77 5.97 17.98
CA ARG A 10 -6.99 5.72 16.56
C ARG A 10 -7.14 7.01 15.75
N GLU A 11 -7.87 8.01 16.27
CA GLU A 11 -8.00 9.30 15.58
C GLU A 11 -6.69 10.08 15.59
N LEU A 12 -5.90 9.95 16.65
CA LEU A 12 -4.54 10.50 16.70
C LEU A 12 -3.65 9.87 15.62
N GLU A 13 -3.63 8.54 15.51
CA GLU A 13 -2.87 7.82 14.46
C GLU A 13 -3.29 8.26 13.04
N LEU A 14 -4.57 8.58 12.83
CA LEU A 14 -5.08 9.06 11.53
C LEU A 14 -4.62 10.48 11.18
N MET A 15 -4.44 11.32 12.20
CA MET A 15 -4.12 12.75 12.07
C MET A 15 -2.62 13.04 12.11
N GLU A 16 -1.82 12.10 12.58
CA GLU A 16 -0.38 12.24 12.69
C GLU A 16 0.28 12.29 11.30
N LEU A 17 1.29 13.16 11.18
CA LEU A 17 2.21 13.15 10.05
C LEU A 17 3.32 12.14 10.34
N PRO A 18 3.29 10.94 9.74
CA PRO A 18 4.28 9.93 10.03
C PRO A 18 5.67 10.32 9.49
N PRO A 19 6.74 9.81 10.10
CA PRO A 19 8.07 9.93 9.52
C PRO A 19 8.16 9.14 8.21
N ASN A 20 9.07 9.58 7.33
CA ASN A 20 9.44 8.79 6.16
C ASN A 20 10.17 7.53 6.64
N CYS A 21 9.65 6.37 6.24
CA CYS A 21 10.25 5.07 6.51
C CYS A 21 10.02 4.13 5.32
N TRP A 22 10.56 2.91 5.38
CA TRP A 22 10.36 1.87 4.36
C TRP A 22 10.75 2.31 2.93
N VAL A 23 11.67 3.28 2.82
CA VAL A 23 12.14 3.85 1.54
C VAL A 23 10.99 4.42 0.68
N ILE A 24 9.92 4.91 1.32
CA ILE A 24 8.78 5.53 0.63
C ILE A 24 9.23 6.83 -0.04
N LYS A 25 8.94 6.97 -1.34
CA LYS A 25 9.46 8.05 -2.20
C LYS A 25 8.68 9.36 -2.10
N VAL A 26 7.57 9.38 -1.38
CA VAL A 26 6.63 10.50 -1.30
C VAL A 26 6.40 10.97 0.11
N ILE A 27 5.88 12.20 0.23
CA ILE A 27 5.36 12.71 1.49
C ILE A 27 4.20 11.81 1.93
N ARG A 28 4.29 11.31 3.17
CA ARG A 28 3.29 10.45 3.77
C ARG A 28 2.26 11.31 4.49
N TRP A 29 1.23 11.73 3.78
CA TRP A 29 0.18 12.56 4.37
C TRP A 29 -0.58 11.82 5.46
N PRO A 30 -1.11 12.51 6.48
CA PRO A 30 -2.03 11.92 7.44
C PRO A 30 -3.16 11.14 6.74
N CYS A 31 -3.52 9.97 7.26
CA CYS A 31 -4.50 9.08 6.61
C CYS A 31 -5.85 9.77 6.40
N PHE A 32 -6.24 10.71 7.27
CA PHE A 32 -7.49 11.47 7.12
C PHE A 32 -7.51 12.41 5.90
N LEU A 33 -6.37 12.69 5.26
CA LEU A 33 -6.31 13.45 3.99
C LEU A 33 -6.31 12.53 2.77
N LEU A 34 -5.87 11.27 2.94
CA LEU A 34 -5.77 10.28 1.87
C LEU A 34 -7.08 9.49 1.65
N CYS A 35 -8.15 9.85 2.38
CA CYS A 35 -9.41 9.12 2.44
C CYS A 35 -9.96 8.75 1.06
N ASN A 36 -10.18 7.46 0.83
CA ASN A 36 -10.79 6.94 -0.40
C ASN A 36 -9.98 7.20 -1.68
N GLU A 37 -8.86 7.92 -1.63
CA GLU A 37 -8.11 8.29 -2.83
C GLU A 37 -7.50 7.08 -3.53
N LEU A 38 -7.05 6.08 -2.76
CA LEU A 38 -6.55 4.83 -3.34
C LEU A 38 -7.66 4.03 -4.04
N GLN A 39 -8.85 3.95 -3.45
CA GLN A 39 -10.00 3.28 -4.05
C GLN A 39 -10.47 4.00 -5.32
N LEU A 40 -10.48 5.34 -5.31
CA LEU A 40 -10.73 6.15 -6.50
C LEU A 40 -9.68 5.88 -7.58
N ALA A 41 -8.39 5.82 -7.23
CA ALA A 41 -7.33 5.47 -8.17
C ALA A 41 -7.51 4.07 -8.77
N LEU A 42 -7.89 3.07 -7.97
CA LEU A 42 -8.19 1.71 -8.44
C LEU A 42 -9.37 1.70 -9.41
N SER A 43 -10.45 2.44 -9.10
CA SER A 43 -11.61 2.55 -10.01
C SER A 43 -11.23 3.21 -11.34
N GLN A 44 -10.36 4.22 -11.31
CA GLN A 44 -9.83 4.90 -12.49
C GLN A 44 -8.94 3.96 -13.30
N ALA A 45 -8.05 3.19 -12.65
CA ALA A 45 -7.17 2.23 -13.32
C ALA A 45 -7.97 1.14 -14.06
N ARG A 46 -9.11 0.70 -13.49
CA ARG A 46 -10.03 -0.23 -14.15
C ARG A 46 -10.70 0.39 -15.37
N ALA A 47 -11.17 1.63 -15.27
CA ALA A 47 -11.85 2.33 -16.36
C ALA A 47 -10.89 2.72 -17.51
N LEU A 48 -9.58 2.79 -17.24
CA LEU A 48 -8.56 3.26 -18.18
C LEU A 48 -7.66 2.13 -18.71
N ALA A 49 -8.11 0.87 -18.62
CA ALA A 49 -7.34 -0.32 -18.96
C ALA A 49 -6.77 -0.36 -20.40
N GLU A 50 -7.36 0.40 -21.34
CA GLU A 50 -6.93 0.48 -22.74
C GLU A 50 -6.31 1.84 -23.11
N VAL A 51 -6.16 2.74 -22.15
CA VAL A 51 -5.58 4.08 -22.37
C VAL A 51 -4.07 4.04 -22.14
N LEU A 52 -3.34 4.86 -22.89
CA LEU A 52 -1.90 5.09 -22.71
C LEU A 52 -1.57 5.45 -21.25
N ASP A 53 -0.50 4.85 -20.71
CA ASP A 53 -0.06 5.01 -19.32
C ASP A 53 0.07 6.47 -18.89
N ARG A 54 0.68 7.29 -19.75
CA ARG A 54 0.88 8.72 -19.47
C ARG A 54 -0.43 9.45 -19.18
N TRP A 55 -1.49 9.13 -19.92
CA TRP A 55 -2.80 9.75 -19.74
C TRP A 55 -3.50 9.24 -18.48
N ALA A 56 -3.37 7.95 -18.16
CA ALA A 56 -3.88 7.39 -16.91
C ALA A 56 -3.17 8.01 -15.70
N TRP A 57 -1.84 8.10 -15.75
CA TRP A 57 -1.04 8.68 -14.68
C TRP A 57 -1.31 10.18 -14.48
N LEU A 58 -1.45 10.95 -15.56
CA LEU A 58 -1.83 12.37 -15.47
C LEU A 58 -3.19 12.56 -14.78
N ARG A 59 -4.14 11.65 -14.96
CA ARG A 59 -5.44 11.70 -14.26
C ARG A 59 -5.31 11.39 -12.78
N ILE A 60 -4.49 10.41 -12.41
CA ILE A 60 -4.18 10.10 -11.01
C ILE A 60 -3.49 11.29 -10.34
N CYS A 61 -2.51 11.90 -11.02
CA CYS A 61 -1.73 13.05 -10.54
C CYS A 61 -2.52 14.36 -10.39
N LYS A 62 -3.78 14.44 -10.87
CA LYS A 62 -4.60 15.65 -10.68
C LYS A 62 -4.84 15.99 -9.20
N ASN A 63 -4.78 14.98 -8.33
CA ASN A 63 -4.86 15.17 -6.88
C ASN A 63 -3.53 14.70 -6.26
N GLU A 64 -2.79 15.60 -5.61
CA GLU A 64 -1.51 15.24 -4.99
C GLU A 64 -1.69 14.20 -3.88
N TYR A 65 -2.79 14.25 -3.11
CA TYR A 65 -3.10 13.22 -2.11
C TYR A 65 -3.29 11.85 -2.76
N ARG A 66 -3.94 11.79 -3.93
CA ARG A 66 -4.09 10.54 -4.68
C ARG A 66 -2.76 10.01 -5.19
N ARG A 67 -1.94 10.89 -5.76
CA ARG A 67 -0.60 10.53 -6.23
C ARG A 67 0.24 9.95 -5.10
N CYS A 68 0.28 10.63 -3.95
CA CYS A 68 0.98 10.17 -2.76
C CYS A 68 0.39 8.85 -2.23
N ALA A 69 -0.93 8.70 -2.16
CA ALA A 69 -1.57 7.47 -1.68
C ALA A 69 -1.21 6.24 -2.53
N VAL A 70 -1.20 6.38 -3.86
CA VAL A 70 -0.83 5.30 -4.78
C VAL A 70 0.64 4.90 -4.62
N ILE A 71 1.54 5.89 -4.58
CA ILE A 71 2.97 5.62 -4.46
C ILE A 71 3.31 5.06 -3.07
N GLU A 72 2.74 5.63 -2.01
CA GLU A 72 2.92 5.14 -0.63
C GLU A 72 2.42 3.70 -0.49
N ALA A 73 1.24 3.38 -1.04
CA ALA A 73 0.71 2.02 -1.00
C ALA A 73 1.66 1.05 -1.69
N TYR A 74 2.10 1.37 -2.91
CA TYR A 74 3.02 0.53 -3.68
C TYR A 74 4.36 0.31 -2.96
N ASP A 75 5.05 1.38 -2.55
CA ASP A 75 6.34 1.28 -1.87
C ASP A 75 6.20 0.51 -0.52
N SER A 76 5.09 0.72 0.21
CA SER A 76 4.83 0.01 1.47
C SER A 76 4.55 -1.48 1.27
N ILE A 77 3.80 -1.85 0.23
CA ILE A 77 3.53 -3.26 -0.12
C ILE A 77 4.83 -3.95 -0.53
N LYS A 78 5.65 -3.28 -1.35
CA LYS A 78 6.96 -3.77 -1.77
C LYS A 78 7.85 -4.03 -0.56
N TYR A 79 7.95 -3.07 0.36
CA TYR A 79 8.72 -3.24 1.59
C TYR A 79 8.17 -4.40 2.42
N LEU A 80 6.86 -4.43 2.68
CA LEU A 80 6.21 -5.45 3.49
C LEU A 80 6.50 -6.86 2.97
N LEU A 81 6.33 -7.10 1.67
CA LEU A 81 6.54 -8.43 1.09
C LEU A 81 8.01 -8.84 1.15
N LEU A 82 8.95 -7.92 0.91
CA LEU A 82 10.38 -8.23 1.01
C LEU A 82 10.85 -8.44 2.45
N GLU A 83 10.18 -7.81 3.43
CA GLU A 83 10.49 -7.99 4.85
C GLU A 83 9.98 -9.33 5.39
N ILE A 84 8.76 -9.75 5.01
CA ILE A 84 8.18 -11.00 5.52
C ILE A 84 8.67 -12.26 4.80
N ILE A 85 9.26 -12.13 3.62
CA ILE A 85 9.85 -13.25 2.88
C ILE A 85 11.33 -13.35 3.21
N LYS A 86 11.74 -14.48 3.78
CA LYS A 86 13.09 -14.76 4.26
C LYS A 86 14.14 -14.47 3.19
N TYR A 87 15.11 -13.64 3.55
CA TYR A 87 16.22 -13.31 2.67
C TYR A 87 17.03 -14.55 2.26
N GLY A 88 17.40 -14.61 0.98
CA GLY A 88 18.19 -15.72 0.43
C GLY A 88 17.39 -16.95 -0.01
N THR A 89 16.04 -16.92 0.04
CA THR A 89 15.21 -17.96 -0.58
C THR A 89 14.87 -17.64 -2.04
N ASP A 90 14.42 -18.67 -2.78
CA ASP A 90 13.90 -18.51 -4.14
C ASP A 90 12.72 -17.54 -4.16
N GLU A 91 11.82 -17.60 -3.17
CA GLU A 91 10.66 -16.72 -3.04
C GLU A 91 11.05 -15.25 -2.89
N HIS A 92 12.09 -14.96 -2.11
CA HIS A 92 12.58 -13.59 -1.96
C HIS A 92 13.13 -13.06 -3.28
N SER A 93 13.84 -13.90 -4.03
CA SER A 93 14.38 -13.56 -5.35
C SER A 93 13.27 -13.32 -6.37
N ILE A 94 12.23 -14.16 -6.36
CA ILE A 94 11.02 -14.01 -7.19
C ILE A 94 10.32 -12.69 -6.89
N ALA A 95 10.05 -12.40 -5.61
CA ALA A 95 9.39 -11.16 -5.20
C ALA A 95 10.21 -9.92 -5.59
N THR A 96 11.53 -9.96 -5.35
CA THR A 96 12.45 -8.88 -5.74
C THR A 96 12.39 -8.64 -7.24
N LYS A 97 12.47 -9.70 -8.04
CA LYS A 97 12.47 -9.59 -9.49
C LYS A 97 11.14 -9.09 -10.04
N PHE A 98 10.02 -9.57 -9.50
CA PHE A 98 8.70 -9.06 -9.86
C PHE A 98 8.61 -7.54 -9.67
N PHE A 99 9.02 -7.02 -8.51
CA PHE A 99 9.00 -5.57 -8.28
C PHE A 99 9.98 -4.81 -9.16
N MET A 100 11.12 -5.41 -9.53
CA MET A 100 12.05 -4.80 -10.50
C MET A 100 11.44 -4.68 -11.90
N GLU A 101 10.72 -5.71 -12.36
CA GLU A 101 10.02 -5.68 -13.66
C GLU A 101 8.89 -4.66 -13.67
N VAL A 102 8.08 -4.63 -12.60
CA VAL A 102 7.02 -3.62 -12.45
C VAL A 102 7.60 -2.21 -12.41
N ASP A 103 8.67 -1.97 -11.64
CA ASP A 103 9.36 -0.67 -11.59
C ASP A 103 9.88 -0.25 -12.97
N TYR A 104 10.44 -1.21 -13.73
CA TYR A 104 10.92 -0.97 -15.09
C TYR A 104 9.77 -0.58 -16.02
N ASP A 105 8.65 -1.30 -16.01
CA ASP A 105 7.50 -1.00 -16.87
C ASP A 105 6.83 0.32 -16.52
N ILE A 106 6.78 0.69 -15.23
CA ILE A 106 6.29 2.00 -14.78
C ILE A 106 7.20 3.12 -15.31
N GLN A 107 8.52 2.98 -15.17
CA GLN A 107 9.49 3.98 -15.62
C GLN A 107 9.48 4.16 -17.14
N ASN A 108 9.20 3.10 -17.89
CA ASN A 108 9.16 3.12 -19.35
C ASN A 108 7.76 3.44 -19.93
N GLU A 109 6.78 3.80 -19.08
CA GLU A 109 5.39 4.06 -19.50
C GLU A 109 4.77 2.90 -20.30
N LYS A 110 5.01 1.66 -19.85
CA LYS A 110 4.52 0.41 -20.48
C LYS A 110 3.67 -0.46 -19.55
N PHE A 111 3.33 0.03 -18.37
CA PHE A 111 2.54 -0.68 -17.37
C PHE A 111 1.17 -1.16 -17.88
N THR A 112 0.31 -0.30 -18.45
CA THR A 112 -0.99 -0.73 -19.01
C THR A 112 -0.82 -1.62 -20.23
N GLY A 113 0.32 -1.54 -20.93
CA GLY A 113 0.69 -2.44 -22.02
C GLY A 113 1.10 -3.84 -21.53
N ALA A 114 1.80 -3.92 -20.40
CA ALA A 114 2.33 -5.15 -19.83
C ALA A 114 1.32 -5.89 -18.93
N TYR A 115 0.49 -5.15 -18.18
CA TYR A 115 -0.37 -5.72 -17.13
C TYR A 115 -1.87 -5.45 -17.33
N LYS A 116 -2.69 -6.37 -16.84
CA LYS A 116 -4.15 -6.28 -16.80
C LYS A 116 -4.58 -5.52 -15.54
N THR A 117 -4.90 -4.24 -15.68
CA THR A 117 -5.38 -3.41 -14.55
C THR A 117 -6.67 -3.93 -13.93
N ALA A 118 -7.45 -4.75 -14.64
CA ALA A 118 -8.64 -5.42 -14.12
C ALA A 118 -8.36 -6.44 -13.00
N VAL A 119 -7.11 -6.90 -12.85
CA VAL A 119 -6.69 -7.84 -11.79
C VAL A 119 -6.27 -7.09 -10.51
N LEU A 120 -5.95 -5.80 -10.60
CA LEU A 120 -5.52 -4.99 -9.44
C LEU A 120 -6.51 -5.02 -8.26
N PRO A 121 -7.84 -4.98 -8.45
CA PRO A 121 -8.78 -5.11 -7.32
C PRO A 121 -8.66 -6.44 -6.58
N GLN A 122 -8.41 -7.55 -7.30
CA GLN A 122 -8.25 -8.87 -6.68
C GLN A 122 -6.94 -8.95 -5.89
N ILE A 123 -5.86 -8.38 -6.44
CA ILE A 123 -4.58 -8.26 -5.73
C ILE A 123 -4.77 -7.40 -4.47
N HIS A 124 -5.49 -6.29 -4.57
CA HIS A 124 -5.79 -5.40 -3.45
C HIS A 124 -6.57 -6.11 -2.32
N GLU A 125 -7.57 -6.93 -2.65
CA GLU A 125 -8.31 -7.75 -1.67
C GLU A 125 -7.42 -8.77 -0.97
N GLN A 126 -6.54 -9.46 -1.71
CA GLN A 126 -5.59 -10.40 -1.13
C GLN A 126 -4.54 -9.72 -0.24
N LEU A 127 -4.09 -8.52 -0.61
CA LEU A 127 -3.19 -7.72 0.22
C LEU A 127 -3.83 -7.27 1.53
N ILE A 128 -5.11 -6.86 1.51
CA ILE A 128 -5.85 -6.57 2.74
C ILE A 128 -5.91 -7.83 3.61
N SER A 129 -6.29 -8.97 3.02
CA SER A 129 -6.38 -10.25 3.75
C SER A 129 -5.05 -10.64 4.39
N LEU A 130 -3.93 -10.46 3.68
CA LEU A 130 -2.59 -10.69 4.20
C LEU A 130 -2.31 -9.79 5.41
N ILE A 131 -2.57 -8.48 5.28
CA ILE A 131 -2.30 -7.52 6.35
C ILE A 131 -3.17 -7.79 7.57
N GLU A 132 -4.44 -8.16 7.39
CA GLU A 132 -5.33 -8.56 8.49
C GLU A 132 -4.79 -9.78 9.25
N LEU A 133 -4.33 -10.81 8.53
CA LEU A 133 -3.67 -11.98 9.14
C LEU A 133 -2.41 -11.59 9.91
N LEU A 134 -1.60 -10.69 9.33
CA LEU A 134 -0.40 -10.17 9.97
C LEU A 134 -0.71 -9.26 11.17
N LEU A 135 -1.91 -8.73 11.31
CA LEU A 135 -2.33 -7.95 12.49
C LEU A 135 -2.97 -8.82 13.59
N MET A 136 -3.30 -10.08 13.32
CA MET A 136 -3.87 -10.98 14.34
C MET A 136 -2.85 -11.28 15.46
N PRO A 137 -3.31 -11.40 16.72
CA PRO A 137 -2.44 -11.73 17.85
C PRO A 137 -1.86 -13.13 17.74
N LYS A 138 -2.63 -14.09 17.22
CA LYS A 138 -2.17 -15.45 16.90
C LYS A 138 -1.98 -15.57 15.40
N LYS A 139 -0.74 -15.78 14.97
CA LYS A 139 -0.41 -15.90 13.54
C LYS A 139 -0.83 -17.28 13.02
N GLU A 140 -1.73 -17.29 12.05
CA GLU A 140 -2.15 -18.51 11.35
C GLU A 140 -1.24 -18.71 10.13
N MET A 141 -0.02 -19.22 10.36
CA MET A 141 1.02 -19.31 9.32
C MET A 141 0.55 -20.02 8.06
N GLY A 142 -0.23 -21.10 8.17
CA GLY A 142 -0.79 -21.79 7.00
C GLY A 142 -1.64 -20.87 6.11
N ARG A 143 -2.47 -20.01 6.69
CA ARG A 143 -3.27 -19.05 5.91
C ARG A 143 -2.42 -17.93 5.32
N VAL A 144 -1.35 -17.52 6.01
CA VAL A 144 -0.40 -16.55 5.45
C VAL A 144 0.27 -17.13 4.21
N VAL A 145 0.69 -18.40 4.26
CA VAL A 145 1.21 -19.15 3.11
C VAL A 145 0.17 -19.20 1.98
N ASP A 146 -1.08 -19.59 2.28
CA ASP A 146 -2.15 -19.68 1.28
C ASP A 146 -2.39 -18.34 0.56
N VAL A 147 -2.43 -17.23 1.31
CA VAL A 147 -2.62 -15.88 0.74
C VAL A 147 -1.42 -15.45 -0.08
N LEU A 148 -0.18 -15.75 0.35
CA LEU A 148 1.03 -15.45 -0.43
C LEU A 148 1.10 -16.27 -1.73
N GLN A 149 0.67 -17.53 -1.69
CA GLN A 149 0.55 -18.37 -2.88
C GLN A 149 -0.51 -17.82 -3.85
N ALA A 150 -1.67 -17.40 -3.34
CA ALA A 150 -2.71 -16.75 -4.14
C ALA A 150 -2.22 -15.43 -4.75
N LEU A 151 -1.48 -14.61 -3.98
CA LEU A 151 -0.86 -13.38 -4.46
C LEU A 151 0.17 -13.65 -5.55
N TYR A 152 0.99 -14.70 -5.41
CA TYR A 152 1.94 -15.11 -6.44
C TYR A 152 1.22 -15.53 -7.72
N GLU A 153 0.17 -16.37 -7.63
CA GLU A 153 -0.58 -16.81 -8.80
C GLU A 153 -1.23 -15.60 -9.51
N LEU A 154 -1.86 -14.71 -8.76
CA LEU A 154 -2.45 -13.48 -9.31
C LEU A 154 -1.40 -12.58 -9.95
N SER A 155 -0.27 -12.34 -9.28
CA SER A 155 0.73 -11.36 -9.69
C SER A 155 1.62 -11.85 -10.84
N ILE A 156 1.93 -13.15 -10.88
CA ILE A 156 2.84 -13.73 -11.89
C ILE A 156 2.09 -14.33 -13.07
N ARG A 157 0.92 -14.94 -12.85
CA ARG A 157 0.21 -15.67 -13.92
C ARG A 157 -0.95 -14.89 -14.53
N GLU A 158 -1.71 -14.16 -13.72
CA GLU A 158 -2.93 -13.48 -14.20
C GLU A 158 -2.73 -12.00 -14.50
N PHE A 159 -1.88 -11.33 -13.72
CA PHE A 159 -1.64 -9.90 -13.84
C PHE A 159 -0.91 -9.52 -15.15
N PRO A 160 0.12 -10.24 -15.63
CA PRO A 160 0.69 -9.98 -16.95
C PRO A 160 -0.30 -10.27 -18.09
N LYS A 161 -0.29 -9.45 -19.13
CA LYS A 161 -1.08 -9.68 -20.36
C LYS A 161 -0.55 -10.85 -21.17
N VAL A 162 0.77 -10.97 -21.27
CA VAL A 162 1.44 -12.07 -21.97
C VAL A 162 1.68 -13.20 -20.99
N LYS A 163 1.00 -14.33 -21.19
CA LYS A 163 1.22 -15.55 -20.40
C LYS A 163 2.54 -16.18 -20.81
N LYS A 164 3.40 -16.48 -19.83
CA LYS A 164 4.67 -17.17 -20.04
C LYS A 164 4.57 -18.62 -19.54
N PRO A 165 5.13 -19.60 -20.27
CA PRO A 165 5.24 -20.97 -19.78
C PRO A 165 6.19 -21.03 -18.58
N ILE A 166 6.01 -22.04 -17.72
CA ILE A 166 6.77 -22.17 -16.47
C ILE A 166 8.29 -22.27 -16.71
N ALA A 167 8.72 -22.83 -17.85
CA ALA A 167 10.12 -22.89 -18.22
C ALA A 167 10.74 -21.50 -18.44
N GLN A 168 9.99 -20.58 -19.07
CA GLN A 168 10.43 -19.19 -19.24
C GLN A 168 10.42 -18.45 -17.90
N LEU A 169 9.39 -18.65 -17.08
CA LEU A 169 9.33 -18.05 -15.74
C LEU A 169 10.53 -18.47 -14.87
N ARG A 170 10.98 -19.72 -14.97
CA ARG A 170 12.19 -20.20 -14.28
C ARG A 170 13.47 -19.55 -14.78
N GLN A 171 13.64 -19.43 -16.11
CA GLN A 171 14.78 -18.73 -16.70
C GLN A 171 14.80 -17.26 -16.29
N GLU A 172 13.61 -16.67 -16.20
CA GLU A 172 13.40 -15.33 -15.70
C GLU A 172 13.38 -15.28 -14.17
N GLY A 173 13.68 -16.33 -13.40
CA GLY A 173 13.71 -16.24 -11.93
C GLY A 173 12.40 -15.78 -11.27
N LEU A 174 11.26 -15.90 -11.97
CA LEU A 174 9.91 -15.65 -11.48
C LEU A 174 9.20 -16.93 -11.04
N ALA A 175 9.90 -18.07 -11.06
CA ALA A 175 9.44 -19.35 -10.55
C ALA A 175 10.61 -20.12 -9.91
N PRO A 176 10.37 -21.00 -8.93
CA PRO A 176 11.41 -21.78 -8.28
C PRO A 176 12.20 -22.63 -9.27
N LEU A 177 13.53 -22.65 -9.11
CA LEU A 177 14.44 -23.36 -10.01
C LEU A 177 14.35 -24.88 -9.84
N ASN A 178 14.15 -25.35 -8.60
CA ASN A 178 14.04 -26.76 -8.26
C ASN A 178 12.72 -27.04 -7.54
N PRO A 179 11.71 -27.66 -8.18
CA PRO A 179 10.51 -28.14 -7.52
C PRO A 179 10.76 -29.45 -6.74
N SER A 180 11.97 -29.66 -6.22
CA SER A 180 12.36 -30.89 -5.54
C SER A 180 11.39 -31.17 -4.40
N THR A 181 10.84 -32.38 -4.40
CA THR A 181 9.80 -32.90 -3.52
C THR A 181 10.09 -32.77 -2.00
N ASP A 182 11.32 -32.38 -1.62
CA ASP A 182 11.77 -32.16 -0.24
C ASP A 182 11.62 -30.72 0.28
N ALA A 183 11.30 -29.73 -0.57
CA ALA A 183 11.31 -28.30 -0.17
C ALA A 183 9.97 -27.76 0.39
N GLY A 184 8.88 -28.53 0.32
CA GLY A 184 7.54 -28.07 0.66
C GLY A 184 6.87 -27.24 -0.46
N LEU A 185 5.64 -26.80 -0.22
CA LEU A 185 4.92 -25.89 -1.11
C LEU A 185 5.56 -24.48 -1.11
N LEU A 186 5.35 -23.69 -2.17
CA LEU A 186 5.88 -22.32 -2.29
C LEU A 186 5.51 -21.49 -1.05
N PHE A 187 6.47 -20.76 -0.48
CA PHE A 187 6.32 -19.97 0.76
C PHE A 187 6.17 -20.75 2.08
N GLU A 188 6.03 -22.08 2.08
CA GLU A 188 5.81 -22.86 3.31
C GLU A 188 6.96 -22.69 4.32
N ASN A 189 8.20 -22.65 3.83
CA ASN A 189 9.42 -22.49 4.63
C ASN A 189 10.14 -21.15 4.41
N ALA A 190 9.52 -20.22 3.70
CA ALA A 190 10.16 -18.97 3.26
C ALA A 190 9.60 -17.72 3.95
N ILE A 191 8.70 -17.86 4.93
CA ILE A 191 8.14 -16.73 5.66
C ILE A 191 8.92 -16.51 6.95
N GLN A 192 9.37 -15.28 7.16
CA GLN A 192 9.99 -14.81 8.39
C GLN A 192 9.27 -13.55 8.84
N LEU A 193 8.43 -13.67 9.87
CA LEU A 193 7.73 -12.50 10.41
C LEU A 193 8.65 -11.69 11.33
N PRO A 194 8.54 -10.35 11.31
CA PRO A 194 9.21 -9.51 12.30
C PRO A 194 8.81 -9.86 13.74
N ASP A 195 9.66 -9.50 14.69
CA ASP A 195 9.42 -9.71 16.12
C ASP A 195 8.05 -9.17 16.52
N ALA A 196 7.30 -9.93 17.33
CA ALA A 196 5.99 -9.51 17.84
C ALA A 196 6.08 -8.20 18.64
N GLU A 197 7.25 -7.91 19.22
CA GLU A 197 7.54 -6.67 19.96
C GLU A 197 7.95 -5.49 19.06
N ASP A 198 8.06 -5.66 17.74
CA ASP A 198 8.37 -4.57 16.82
C ASP A 198 7.16 -3.62 16.65
N VAL A 199 7.01 -2.74 17.65
CA VAL A 199 5.96 -1.71 17.70
C VAL A 199 6.00 -0.84 16.44
N PHE A 200 7.18 -0.58 15.89
CA PHE A 200 7.33 0.26 14.71
C PHE A 200 6.74 -0.42 13.48
N PHE A 201 7.13 -1.67 13.20
CA PHE A 201 6.61 -2.44 12.07
C PHE A 201 5.09 -2.57 12.13
N TYR A 202 4.54 -2.99 13.28
CA TYR A 202 3.09 -3.16 13.40
C TYR A 202 2.31 -1.84 13.33
N ARG A 203 2.90 -0.71 13.76
CA ARG A 203 2.30 0.62 13.56
C ARG A 203 2.25 0.99 12.08
N GLN A 204 3.32 0.75 11.33
CA GLN A 204 3.33 0.97 9.89
C GLN A 204 2.36 0.03 9.15
N LEU A 205 2.25 -1.23 9.60
CA LEU A 205 1.30 -2.20 9.08
C LEU A 205 -0.16 -1.77 9.31
N ARG A 206 -0.50 -1.25 10.51
CA ARG A 206 -1.83 -0.67 10.79
C ARG A 206 -2.12 0.55 9.91
N ARG A 207 -1.11 1.37 9.64
CA ARG A 207 -1.24 2.50 8.71
C ARG A 207 -1.48 2.02 7.29
N LEU A 208 -0.74 1.03 6.80
CA LEU A 208 -0.94 0.46 5.47
C LEU A 208 -2.34 -0.15 5.36
N HIS A 209 -2.78 -0.93 6.35
CA HIS A 209 -4.15 -1.44 6.42
C HIS A 209 -5.18 -0.31 6.28
N THR A 210 -4.97 0.77 7.03
CA THR A 210 -5.83 1.96 7.01
C THR A 210 -5.84 2.63 5.64
N LEU A 211 -4.68 2.77 4.98
CA LEU A 211 -4.57 3.32 3.63
C LEU A 211 -5.35 2.47 2.62
N LEU A 212 -5.17 1.15 2.66
CA LEU A 212 -5.82 0.20 1.74
C LEU A 212 -7.34 0.11 1.94
N THR A 213 -7.80 0.22 3.19
CA THR A 213 -9.22 0.07 3.57
C THR A 213 -9.95 1.39 3.77
N SER A 214 -9.26 2.54 3.66
CA SER A 214 -9.85 3.86 3.85
C SER A 214 -11.04 4.10 2.91
N ARG A 215 -12.12 4.65 3.48
CA ARG A 215 -13.38 5.01 2.78
C ARG A 215 -13.81 6.42 3.17
N ASP A 216 -14.83 6.95 2.48
CA ASP A 216 -15.37 8.31 2.69
C ASP A 216 -15.79 8.65 4.13
N SER A 217 -15.98 7.64 4.99
CA SER A 217 -16.27 7.84 6.42
C SER A 217 -15.20 8.61 7.21
N MET A 218 -13.98 8.75 6.66
CA MET A 218 -12.85 9.40 7.32
C MET A 218 -12.83 10.93 7.18
N HIS A 219 -13.68 11.52 6.32
CA HIS A 219 -13.89 12.98 6.26
C HIS A 219 -14.40 13.58 7.58
N ASN A 220 -14.92 12.73 8.47
CA ASN A 220 -15.46 13.11 9.78
C ASN A 220 -14.48 12.88 10.93
N VAL A 221 -13.17 12.80 10.67
CA VAL A 221 -12.13 12.68 11.70
C VAL A 221 -11.58 14.07 12.05
N PRO A 222 -11.49 14.44 13.34
CA PRO A 222 -12.01 13.73 14.52
C PRO A 222 -13.54 13.78 14.59
N LYS A 223 -14.16 12.73 15.15
CA LYS A 223 -15.63 12.62 15.28
C LYS A 223 -16.20 13.70 16.19
N ASN A 224 -15.39 14.17 17.13
CA ASN A 224 -15.75 15.25 18.02
C ASN A 224 -15.86 16.58 17.24
N ILE A 225 -17.07 17.14 17.22
CA ILE A 225 -17.40 18.38 16.49
C ILE A 225 -16.64 19.56 17.06
N GLU A 226 -16.43 19.62 18.38
CA GLU A 226 -15.74 20.72 19.05
C GLU A 226 -14.24 20.69 18.75
N ALA A 227 -13.62 19.51 18.79
CA ALA A 227 -12.24 19.32 18.35
C ALA A 227 -12.04 19.77 16.90
N ARG A 228 -12.98 19.39 16.01
CA ARG A 228 -12.95 19.79 14.60
C ARG A 228 -13.10 21.30 14.41
N ARG A 229 -14.03 21.93 15.13
CA ARG A 229 -14.21 23.40 15.10
C ARG A 229 -12.95 24.13 15.53
N ARG A 230 -12.28 23.66 16.58
CA ARG A 230 -11.03 24.26 17.06
C ARG A 230 -9.91 24.09 16.05
N ILE A 231 -9.73 22.90 15.46
CA ILE A 231 -8.73 22.67 14.41
C ILE A 231 -8.98 23.59 13.21
N ALA A 232 -10.23 23.71 12.76
CA ALA A 232 -10.60 24.61 11.67
C ALA A 232 -10.31 26.09 12.03
N PHE A 233 -10.63 26.51 13.25
CA PHE A 233 -10.33 27.85 13.75
C PHE A 233 -8.81 28.12 13.76
N PHE A 234 -8.00 27.20 14.28
CA PHE A 234 -6.54 27.32 14.27
C PHE A 234 -5.97 27.36 12.85
N SER A 235 -6.44 26.50 11.95
CA SER A 235 -6.02 26.51 10.55
C SER A 235 -6.35 27.85 9.88
N ASN A 236 -7.56 28.36 10.08
CA ASN A 236 -7.96 29.65 9.54
C ASN A 236 -7.09 30.78 10.08
N LEU A 237 -6.75 30.79 11.37
CA LEU A 237 -5.85 31.78 11.94
C LEU A 237 -4.43 31.72 11.34
N LEU A 238 -3.91 30.54 11.04
CA LEU A 238 -2.57 30.37 10.46
C LEU A 238 -2.49 30.91 9.02
N PHE A 239 -3.57 30.81 8.24
CA PHE A 239 -3.61 31.27 6.84
C PHE A 239 -4.28 32.64 6.66
N THR A 240 -4.86 33.21 7.72
CA THR A 240 -5.32 34.58 7.70
C THR A 240 -4.10 35.49 7.79
N LYS A 241 -3.75 36.16 6.67
CA LYS A 241 -2.86 37.31 6.74
C LYS A 241 -3.53 38.33 7.65
N PHE A 242 -2.92 38.60 8.80
CA PHE A 242 -3.33 39.73 9.63
C PHE A 242 -3.35 40.97 8.74
N PRO A 243 -4.46 41.73 8.68
CA PRO A 243 -4.46 42.98 7.95
C PRO A 243 -3.32 43.81 8.51
N ASN A 244 -2.42 44.27 7.63
CA ASN A 244 -1.33 45.17 7.98
C ASN A 244 -1.94 46.31 8.79
N LEU A 245 -1.68 46.34 10.09
CA LEU A 245 -1.94 47.51 10.91
C LEU A 245 -1.13 48.62 10.25
N GLY A 246 -1.85 49.51 9.56
CA GLY A 246 -1.28 50.66 8.88
C GLY A 246 -0.40 51.40 9.87
N LYS A 247 0.83 51.67 9.44
CA LYS A 247 1.66 52.69 10.08
C LYS A 247 0.96 54.02 9.83
N GLU A 248 0.35 54.57 10.87
CA GLU A 248 0.14 56.02 10.99
C GLU A 248 1.49 56.72 11.15
#